data_AF-A0A6B3F441-F1
#
_entry.id   AF-A0A6B3F441-F1
#
_cell.length_a   1.000
_cell.length_b   1.000
_cell.length_c   1.000
_cell.angle_alpha   90.00
_cell.angle_beta   90.00
_cell.angle_gamma   90.00
#
_symmetry.space_group_name_H-M   'P 1'
#
loop_
_entity.id
_entity.type
_entity.pdbx_description
1 polymer ?
#
loop_
_entity_poly.entity_id
_entity_poly.type
_entity_poly.pdbx_seq_one_letter_code
_entity_poly.pdbx_strand_id
1 'polypeptide(L)' 'LGYQRLDAGQDGLDRKKVLLDEVIAAGVEGAVELIGPGRAQFAVHAPSIEAEIDPRRFATALAHLIADVAG' A
#
# COMPACT_ATOMS: atom_id res chain seq x y z
N LEU A 1 -8.48 9.80 11.77
CA LEU A 1 -7.89 8.91 10.74
C LEU A 1 -7.61 9.72 9.47
N GLY A 2 -6.54 9.43 8.73
CA GLY A 2 -6.17 10.20 7.53
C GLY A 2 -7.26 10.23 6.45
N TYR A 3 -8.02 9.15 6.27
CA TYR A 3 -9.17 9.11 5.35
C TYR A 3 -10.29 10.08 5.74
N GLN A 4 -10.58 10.27 7.03
CA GLN A 4 -11.61 11.20 7.48
C GLN A 4 -11.26 12.66 7.15
N ARG A 5 -9.97 13.00 7.17
CA ARG A 5 -9.49 14.33 6.77
C ARG A 5 -9.57 14.53 5.26
N LEU A 6 -9.29 13.48 4.47
CA LEU A 6 -9.53 13.48 3.03
C LEU A 6 -11.01 13.68 2.69
N ASP A 7 -11.88 12.93 3.35
CA ASP A 7 -13.33 12.96 3.14
C ASP A 7 -13.94 14.31 3.56
N ALA A 8 -13.43 14.88 4.66
CA ALA A 8 -13.78 16.24 5.10
C ALA A 8 -13.15 17.36 4.25
N GLY A 9 -12.37 17.04 3.20
CA GLY A 9 -11.68 18.01 2.34
C GLY A 9 -10.55 18.79 3.03
N GLN A 10 -10.12 18.34 4.21
CA GLN A 10 -9.07 18.97 5.01
C GLN A 10 -7.66 18.59 4.55
N ASP A 11 -7.53 17.45 3.85
CA ASP A 11 -6.30 17.02 3.19
C ASP A 11 -6.58 16.62 1.73
N GLY A 12 -5.57 16.72 0.87
CA GLY A 12 -5.61 16.23 -0.52
C GLY A 12 -4.88 14.90 -0.70
N LEU A 13 -5.12 14.23 -1.84
CA LEU A 13 -4.28 13.12 -2.31
C LEU A 13 -3.07 13.68 -3.05
N ASP A 14 -1.87 13.18 -2.74
CA ASP A 14 -0.65 13.50 -3.49
C ASP A 14 -0.53 12.55 -4.69
N ARG A 15 -1.40 12.74 -5.68
CA ARG A 15 -1.47 11.87 -6.86
C ARG A 15 -0.32 12.16 -7.81
N LYS A 16 0.35 11.09 -8.25
CA LYS A 16 1.39 11.14 -9.28
C LYS A 16 1.42 9.86 -10.10
N LYS A 17 1.93 9.97 -11.32
CA LYS A 17 2.22 8.82 -12.17
C LYS A 17 3.39 8.03 -11.60
N VAL A 18 3.17 6.74 -11.35
CA VAL A 18 4.16 5.81 -10.81
C VAL A 18 4.02 4.46 -11.49
N LEU A 19 5.08 3.66 -11.49
CA LEU A 19 4.98 2.24 -11.80
C LEU A 19 4.39 1.52 -10.58
N LEU A 20 3.36 0.72 -10.82
CA LEU A 20 2.56 0.13 -9.74
C LEU A 20 3.30 -1.02 -9.04
N ASP A 21 4.22 -1.69 -9.72
CA ASP A 21 5.05 -2.76 -9.18
C ASP A 21 5.91 -2.30 -7.99
N GLU A 22 6.51 -1.11 -8.05
CA GLU A 22 7.25 -0.51 -6.94
C GLU A 22 6.35 -0.25 -5.72
N VAL A 23 5.13 0.25 -5.96
CA VAL A 23 4.16 0.54 -4.90
C VAL A 23 3.65 -0.76 -4.26
N ILE A 24 3.44 -1.79 -5.07
CA ILE A 24 3.05 -3.12 -4.59
C ILE A 24 4.16 -3.73 -3.73
N ALA A 25 5.41 -3.67 -4.18
CA ALA A 25 6.56 -4.14 -3.40
C ALA A 25 6.64 -3.47 -2.02
N ALA A 26 6.49 -2.14 -1.98
CA ALA A 26 6.45 -1.38 -0.72
C ALA A 26 5.28 -1.79 0.19
N GLY A 27 4.11 -2.09 -0.39
CA GLY A 27 2.97 -2.60 0.37
C GLY A 27 3.23 -3.98 0.98
N VAL A 28 3.88 -4.89 0.25
CA VAL A 28 4.28 -6.21 0.74
C VAL A 28 5.29 -6.10 1.87
N GLU A 29 6.31 -5.26 1.72
CA GLU A 29 7.30 -5.00 2.77
C GLU A 29 6.63 -4.47 4.05
N GLY A 30 5.75 -3.47 3.92
CA GLY A 30 5.00 -2.94 5.06
C GLY A 30 4.11 -4.00 5.73
N ALA A 31 3.52 -4.92 4.97
CA ALA A 31 2.75 -6.03 5.53
C ALA A 31 3.61 -6.97 6.37
N VAL A 32 4.81 -7.32 5.88
CA VAL A 32 5.77 -8.17 6.61
C VAL A 32 6.19 -7.52 7.94
N GLU A 33 6.39 -6.21 7.95
CA GLU A 33 6.67 -5.46 9.18
C GLU A 33 5.48 -5.49 10.16
N LEU A 34 4.25 -5.28 9.67
CA LEU A 34 3.04 -5.26 10.48
C LEU A 34 2.74 -6.62 11.12
N ILE A 35 2.81 -7.70 10.34
CA ILE A 35 2.56 -9.05 10.85
C ILE A 35 3.74 -9.57 11.69
N GLY A 36 4.94 -8.99 11.55
CA GLY A 36 6.17 -9.41 12.20
C GLY A 36 6.97 -10.46 11.42
N PRO A 37 8.31 -10.47 11.60
CA PRO A 37 9.22 -11.24 10.75
C PRO A 37 8.99 -12.75 10.87
N GLY A 38 9.03 -13.44 9.73
CA GLY A 38 8.92 -14.89 9.65
C GLY A 38 7.52 -15.47 9.88
N ARG A 39 6.48 -14.64 10.03
CA ARG A 39 5.10 -15.11 10.25
C ARG A 39 4.38 -15.53 8.96
N ALA A 40 4.72 -14.91 7.83
CA ALA A 40 4.24 -15.32 6.51
C ALA A 40 5.27 -15.00 5.41
N GLN A 41 5.13 -15.67 4.27
CA GLN A 41 5.90 -15.39 3.06
C GLN A 41 4.92 -15.12 1.91
N PHE A 42 5.06 -13.96 1.27
CA PHE A 42 4.22 -13.56 0.14
C PHE A 42 4.96 -13.71 -1.17
N ALA A 43 4.32 -14.33 -2.15
CA ALA A 43 4.75 -14.31 -3.54
C ALA A 43 3.79 -13.41 -4.31
N VAL A 44 4.32 -12.33 -4.89
CA VAL A 44 3.50 -11.34 -5.61
C VAL A 44 4.02 -11.19 -7.03
N HIS A 45 3.10 -11.29 -7.99
CA HIS A 45 3.37 -10.93 -9.37
C HIS A 45 2.70 -9.60 -9.68
N ALA A 46 3.51 -8.55 -9.78
CA ALA A 46 3.07 -7.23 -10.18
C ALA A 46 3.62 -6.93 -11.58
N PRO A 47 2.76 -6.82 -12.61
CA PRO A 47 3.20 -6.34 -13.91
C PRO A 47 3.56 -4.85 -13.82
N SER A 48 4.62 -4.43 -14.50
CA SER A 48 5.02 -3.02 -14.58
C SER A 48 3.99 -2.23 -15.40
N ILE A 49 3.03 -1.64 -14.70
CA ILE A 49 1.98 -0.78 -15.27
C ILE A 49 2.08 0.63 -14.67
N GLU A 50 1.85 1.66 -15.48
CA GLU A 50 1.79 3.04 -14.98
C GLU A 50 0.38 3.34 -14.43
N ALA A 51 0.31 3.98 -13.26
CA ALA A 51 -0.93 4.42 -12.65
C ALA A 51 -0.78 5.81 -12.00
N GLU A 52 -1.86 6.60 -12.02
CA GLU A 52 -1.92 7.88 -11.31
C GLU A 52 -2.60 7.70 -9.95
N ILE A 53 -1.78 7.57 -8.91
CA ILE A 53 -2.23 7.26 -7.53
C ILE A 53 -1.43 8.07 -6.51
N ASP A 54 -1.89 8.09 -5.25
CA ASP A 54 -1.07 8.51 -4.10
C ASP A 54 -0.29 7.28 -3.59
N PRO A 55 1.00 7.11 -3.94
CA PRO A 55 1.69 5.85 -3.71
C PRO A 55 1.92 5.54 -2.24
N ARG A 56 2.11 6.56 -1.39
CA ARG A 56 2.33 6.34 0.04
C ARG A 56 1.07 5.80 0.69
N ARG A 57 -0.08 6.42 0.39
CA ARG A 57 -1.37 5.97 0.92
C ARG A 57 -1.78 4.63 0.34
N PHE A 58 -1.51 4.39 -0.94
CA PHE A 58 -1.80 3.10 -1.58
C PHE A 58 -0.97 1.97 -0.97
N ALA A 59 0.35 2.14 -0.84
CA ALA A 59 1.21 1.13 -0.20
C ALA A 59 0.78 0.86 1.24
N THR A 60 0.43 1.90 2.00
CA THR A 60 -0.07 1.75 3.38
C THR A 60 -1.37 0.94 3.42
N ALA A 61 -2.34 1.27 2.57
CA ALA A 61 -3.61 0.55 2.51
C ALA A 61 -3.41 -0.92 2.11
N LEU A 62 -2.53 -1.17 1.12
CA LEU A 62 -2.19 -2.51 0.67
C LEU A 62 -1.49 -3.32 1.78
N ALA A 63 -0.57 -2.70 2.53
CA ALA A 63 0.11 -3.35 3.65
C ALA A 63 -0.88 -3.88 4.71
N HIS A 64 -1.89 -3.07 5.06
CA HIS A 64 -2.93 -3.47 6.00
C HIS A 64 -3.83 -4.57 5.41
N LEU A 65 -4.23 -4.45 4.14
CA LEU A 65 -5.04 -5.46 3.47
C LEU A 65 -4.34 -6.83 3.43
N ILE A 66 -3.04 -6.86 3.14
CA ILE A 66 -2.24 -8.10 3.12
C ILE A 66 -2.10 -8.66 4.55
N ALA A 67 -1.81 -7.80 5.53
CA ALA A 67 -1.65 -8.19 6.92
C ALA A 67 -2.94 -8.81 7.50
N ASP A 68 -4.10 -8.25 7.16
CA ASP A 68 -5.42 -8.72 7.61
C ASP A 68 -5.75 -10.13 7.10
N VAL A 69 -5.23 -10.54 5.94
CA VAL A 69 -5.45 -11.90 5.39
C VAL A 69 -4.48 -12.93 6.00
N ALA A 70 -3.33 -12.48 6.49
CA ALA A 70 -2.29 -13.34 7.04
C ALA A 70 -2.45 -13.61 8.55
N GLY A 71 -3.40 -12.96 9.22
CA GLY A 71 -3.70 -13.06 10.66
C GLY A 71 -5.05 -13.67 10.97
#